data_AF-A0A6I7YZ67-F1
#
_entry.id   AF-A0A6I7YZ67-F1
#
_cell.length_a   1.000
_cell.length_b   1.000
_cell.length_c   1.000
_cell.angle_alpha   90.00
_cell.angle_beta   90.00
_cell.angle_gamma   90.00
#
_symmetry.space_group_name_H-M   'P 1'
#
loop_
_entity.id
_entity.type
_entity.pdbx_description
1 polymer ?
#
loop_
_entity_poly.entity_id
_entity_poly.type
_entity_poly.pdbx_seq_one_letter_code
_entity_poly.pdbx_strand_id
1 'polypeptide(L)' 'MRNGTRASSLGVRWVKSRHSNAEGNCVEVAPLDEGGVALRNSRDPDGPALIYTAAELAAFLAGAKDGEFDHLV' A
#
# COMPACT_ATOMS: atom_id res chain seq x y z
N MET A 1 1.54 11.60 8.87
CA MET A 1 0.84 11.76 7.55
C MET A 1 -0.63 11.28 7.63
N ARG A 2 -1.51 11.54 6.64
CA ARG A 2 -2.93 11.09 6.68
C ARG A 2 -3.38 10.39 5.40
N ASN A 3 -4.45 9.59 5.48
CA ASN A 3 -5.13 9.04 4.30
C ASN A 3 -5.54 10.14 3.32
N GLY A 4 -5.27 9.91 2.03
CA GLY A 4 -5.58 10.86 0.95
C GLY A 4 -4.48 11.89 0.67
N THR A 5 -3.34 11.84 1.38
CA THR A 5 -2.15 12.62 0.98
C THR A 5 -1.69 12.21 -0.43
N ARG A 6 -1.28 13.17 -1.26
CA ARG A 6 -0.72 12.91 -2.60
C ARG A 6 0.51 12.01 -2.51
N ALA A 7 0.47 10.85 -3.14
CA ALA A 7 1.51 9.83 -2.99
C ALA A 7 2.90 10.31 -3.46
N SER A 8 2.97 11.08 -4.55
CA SER A 8 4.22 11.65 -5.06
C SER A 8 4.86 12.69 -4.13
N SER A 9 4.10 13.28 -3.19
CA SER A 9 4.61 14.26 -2.23
C SER A 9 5.31 13.65 -1.02
N LEU A 10 5.23 12.33 -0.84
CA LEU A 10 5.72 11.66 0.37
C LEU A 10 7.25 11.52 0.44
N GLY A 11 7.97 11.72 -0.67
CA GLY A 11 9.44 11.65 -0.68
C GLY A 11 10.03 10.27 -0.35
N VAL A 12 9.21 9.20 -0.39
CA VAL A 12 9.59 7.84 0.00
C VAL A 12 9.96 6.96 -1.20
N ARG A 13 10.68 5.87 -0.91
CA ARG A 13 10.99 4.85 -1.91
C ARG A 13 9.86 3.83 -2.01
N TRP A 14 9.16 3.84 -3.14
CA TRP A 14 8.10 2.88 -3.45
C TRP A 14 8.64 1.54 -3.92
N VAL A 15 8.02 0.46 -3.46
CA VAL A 15 8.30 -0.93 -3.86
C VAL A 15 7.05 -1.49 -4.53
N LYS A 16 7.18 -1.87 -5.80
CA LYS A 16 6.09 -2.46 -6.58
C LYS A 16 5.90 -3.93 -6.22
N SER A 17 4.65 -4.35 -6.02
CA SER A 17 4.33 -5.76 -5.85
C SER A 17 4.71 -6.56 -7.10
N ARG A 18 5.38 -7.71 -6.92
CA ARG A 18 5.71 -8.64 -8.00
C ARG A 18 4.49 -9.25 -8.70
N HIS A 19 3.32 -9.20 -8.05
CA HIS A 19 2.06 -9.67 -8.63
C HIS A 19 1.37 -8.59 -9.49
N SER A 20 1.95 -7.38 -9.56
CA SER A 20 1.52 -6.36 -10.52
C SER A 20 1.97 -6.75 -11.92
N ASN A 21 1.07 -6.65 -12.90
CA ASN A 21 1.41 -6.85 -14.31
C ASN A 21 0.88 -5.69 -15.18
N ALA A 22 1.22 -5.71 -16.46
CA ALA A 22 0.78 -4.67 -17.39
C ALA A 22 -0.75 -4.64 -17.55
N GLU A 23 -1.43 -5.74 -17.26
CA GLU A 23 -2.87 -5.93 -17.49
C GLU A 23 -3.73 -5.54 -16.27
N GLY A 24 -3.20 -5.58 -15.04
CA GLY A 24 -3.91 -5.19 -13.82
C GLY A 24 -3.11 -5.30 -12.52
N ASN A 25 -3.74 -5.03 -11.38
CA ASN A 25 -3.23 -5.30 -10.01
C ASN A 25 -2.00 -4.49 -9.56
N CYS A 26 -1.84 -3.28 -10.08
CA CYS A 26 -0.66 -2.43 -9.84
C CYS A 26 -0.67 -1.78 -8.46
N VAL A 27 -0.02 -2.42 -7.48
CA VAL A 27 0.12 -1.91 -6.11
C VAL A 27 1.57 -1.61 -5.78
N GLU A 28 1.81 -0.46 -5.17
CA GLU A 28 3.11 -0.06 -4.60
C GLU A 28 2.97 0.27 -3.11
N VAL A 29 4.01 -0.06 -2.35
CA VAL A 29 4.07 0.17 -0.91
C VAL A 29 5.37 0.87 -0.53
N ALA A 30 5.37 1.67 0.53
CA ALA A 30 6.57 2.35 1.02
C ALA A 30 6.55 2.52 2.55
N PRO A 31 7.65 2.24 3.26
CA PRO A 31 7.77 2.62 4.66
C PRO A 31 7.83 4.15 4.79
N LEU A 32 7.27 4.68 5.88
CA LEU A 32 7.32 6.09 6.25
C LEU A 32 8.27 6.29 7.43
N ASP A 33 8.95 7.44 7.48
CA ASP A 33 9.93 7.75 8.54
C ASP A 33 9.30 7.76 9.96
N GLU A 34 8.00 8.06 10.06
CA GLU A 34 7.24 8.05 11.32
C GLU A 34 6.79 6.63 11.75
N GLY A 35 7.25 5.57 11.09
CA GLY A 35 6.94 4.17 11.44
C GLY A 35 5.61 3.64 10.88
N GLY A 36 5.03 4.33 9.89
CA GLY A 36 3.85 3.87 9.14
C GLY A 36 4.22 3.27 7.78
N VAL A 37 3.20 2.86 7.02
CA VAL A 37 3.35 2.38 5.64
C VAL A 37 2.34 3.07 4.74
N ALA A 38 2.81 3.55 3.59
CA ALA A 38 1.98 4.09 2.53
C ALA A 38 1.72 3.03 1.45
N LEU A 39 0.49 3.00 0.94
CA LEU A 39 0.04 2.19 -0.19
C LEU A 39 -0.50 3.10 -1.29
N ARG A 40 -0.19 2.82 -2.56
CA ARG A 40 -0.74 3.53 -3.72
C ARG A 40 -1.01 2.61 -4.90
N ASN A 41 -1.86 3.09 -5.81
CA ASN A 41 -2.01 2.51 -7.15
C ASN A 41 -0.81 2.93 -8.02
N SER A 42 -0.03 1.99 -8.54
CA SER A 42 1.13 2.35 -9.37
C SER A 42 0.77 3.01 -10.70
N ARG A 43 -0.47 2.85 -11.19
CA ARG A 43 -0.95 3.52 -12.40
C ARG A 43 -1.35 4.97 -12.16
N ASP A 44 -1.45 5.38 -10.91
CA ASP A 44 -1.74 6.76 -10.50
C ASP A 44 -0.73 7.20 -9.41
N PRO A 45 0.55 7.40 -9.77
CA PRO A 45 1.62 7.70 -8.82
C PRO A 45 1.45 9.06 -8.11
N ASP A 46 0.64 9.95 -8.68
CA ASP A 46 0.22 11.25 -8.10
C ASP A 46 -1.12 11.19 -7.36
N GLY A 47 -1.78 10.04 -7.40
CA GLY A 47 -3.04 9.79 -6.69
C GLY A 47 -2.90 9.79 -5.17
N PRO A 48 -4.02 9.56 -4.46
CA PRO A 48 -4.01 9.48 -3.01
C PRO A 48 -3.26 8.23 -2.52
N ALA A 49 -2.45 8.40 -1.47
CA ALA A 49 -1.90 7.31 -0.69
C ALA A 49 -2.85 6.93 0.45
N LEU A 50 -2.95 5.62 0.71
CA LEU A 50 -3.47 5.09 1.97
C LEU A 50 -2.30 4.95 2.95
N ILE A 51 -2.45 5.46 4.15
CA ILE A 51 -1.45 5.52 5.21
C ILE A 51 -1.95 4.65 6.36
N TYR A 52 -1.18 3.62 6.67
CA TYR A 52 -1.43 2.70 7.78
C TYR A 52 -0.35 2.85 8.84
N THR A 53 -0.73 2.66 10.09
CA THR A 53 0.24 2.38 11.16
C THR A 53 0.90 1.02 10.94
N ALA A 54 2.06 0.79 11.55
CA ALA A 54 2.69 -0.54 11.53
C ALA A 54 1.78 -1.63 12.09
N ALA A 55 0.99 -1.32 13.13
CA ALA A 55 0.08 -2.28 13.76
C ALA A 55 -1.08 -2.66 12.83
N GLU A 56 -1.71 -1.69 12.15
CA GLU A 56 -2.77 -1.96 11.18
C GLU A 56 -2.27 -2.80 10.00
N LEU A 57 -1.08 -2.49 9.48
CA LEU A 57 -0.51 -3.30 8.40
C LEU A 57 -0.17 -4.71 8.86
N ALA A 58 0.38 -4.87 10.07
CA ALA A 58 0.68 -6.18 10.63
C ALA A 58 -0.59 -7.04 10.78
N ALA A 59 -1.68 -6.45 11.30
CA ALA A 59 -2.97 -7.11 11.41
C ALA A 59 -3.53 -7.50 10.03
N PHE A 60 -3.49 -6.57 9.06
CA PHE A 60 -3.95 -6.85 7.69
C PHE A 60 -3.17 -8.00 7.05
N LEU A 61 -1.84 -8.01 7.19
CA LEU A 61 -1.00 -9.08 6.65
C LEU A 61 -1.24 -10.43 7.33
N ALA A 62 -1.60 -10.45 8.63
CA ALA A 62 -1.99 -11.67 9.31
C ALA A 62 -3.29 -12.23 8.71
N GLY A 63 -4.36 -11.44 8.68
CA GLY A 63 -5.64 -11.87 8.11
C GLY A 63 -5.55 -12.28 6.64
N ALA A 64 -4.77 -11.55 5.83
CA ALA A 64 -4.53 -11.92 4.44
C ALA A 64 -3.77 -13.25 4.27
N LYS A 65 -2.86 -13.59 5.19
CA LYS A 65 -2.14 -14.89 5.17
C LYS A 65 -3.01 -16.03 5.67
N ASP A 66 -3.92 -15.74 6.59
CA ASP A 66 -4.88 -16.70 7.13
C ASP A 66 -6.07 -16.94 6.18
N GLY A 67 -6.12 -16.22 5.05
CA GLY A 67 -7.15 -16.37 4.01
C GLY A 67 -8.48 -15.69 4.37
N GLU A 68 -8.50 -14.79 5.37
CA GLU A 68 -9.73 -14.13 5.84
C GLU A 68 -10.48 -13.39 4.72
N PHE A 69 -9.75 -12.95 3.69
CA PHE A 69 -10.26 -12.14 2.58
C PHE A 69 -10.37 -12.89 1.24
N ASP A 70 -10.10 -14.20 1.20
CA ASP A 70 -10.10 -14.98 -0.06
C ASP A 70 -11.47 -14.98 -0.75
N HIS A 71 -12.55 -14.78 0.00
CA HIS A 71 -13.92 -14.69 -0.54
C HIS A 71 -14.18 -13.41 -1.36
N LEU A 72 -13.27 -12.44 -1.35
CA LEU A 72 -13.38 -11.18 -2.11
C LEU A 72 -12.79 -11.28 -3.53
N VAL A 73 -12.09 -12.37 -3.88
CA VAL A 73 -11.36 -12.52 -5.14
C VAL A 73 -11.79 -13.73 -5.96
#